data_AF-A0A950XCI0-F1
#
_entry.id   AF-A0A950XCI0-F1
#
_cell.length_a   1.000
_cell.length_b   1.000
_cell.length_c   1.000
_cell.angle_alpha   90.00
_cell.angle_beta   90.00
_cell.angle_gamma   90.00
#
_symmetry.space_group_name_H-M   'P 1'
#
loop_
_entity.id
_entity.type
_entity.pdbx_description
1 polymer ?
#
loop_
_entity_poly.entity_id
_entity_poly.type
_entity_poly.pdbx_seq_one_letter_code
_entity_poly.pdbx_strand_id
1 'polypeptide(L)'
;MRSSIISACAFAAGALALAACANQNGVVPMSQSPAAPMTTQNGAPQSEAPVSSASDAATADTANAADASNVSPDVTTCATSPPQYWWIFSGACNTFTLKPTGGSFTLGAYQNISIKGSIGKNNVKGSAKITLVDAVNKGDIASYKGAKFPAYKARGTTVVYAAANNQSTQTIKPIVQQGHTILKYVITDSKGFPGKTCGAALLGEKNGKFQWTAFPGSYNVKGNTVTISVYTAPQGFELPPKGTPLYFAINCY
;
A
#
# COMPACT_ATOMS: atom_id res chain seq x y z
N MET A 1 40.91 33.57 36.81
CA MET A 1 39.58 33.59 37.43
C MET A 1 38.74 32.47 36.84
N ARG A 2 38.38 31.51 37.70
CA ARG A 2 37.24 30.55 37.72
C ARG A 2 36.81 29.94 36.37
N SER A 3 37.23 28.73 36.02
CA SER A 3 36.85 27.38 36.54
C SER A 3 35.69 26.75 35.75
N SER A 4 36.08 25.84 34.85
CA SER A 4 35.23 24.98 34.04
C SER A 4 34.49 23.94 34.90
N ILE A 5 33.20 23.76 34.62
CA ILE A 5 32.37 22.72 35.26
C ILE A 5 32.41 21.47 34.38
N ILE A 6 32.99 20.41 34.93
CA ILE A 6 32.90 19.03 34.43
C ILE A 6 31.58 18.47 34.98
N SER A 7 30.70 18.00 34.11
CA SER A 7 29.55 17.17 34.51
C SER A 7 29.64 15.84 33.77
N ALA A 8 30.02 14.80 34.52
CA ALA A 8 29.98 13.41 34.11
C ALA A 8 28.69 12.79 34.66
N CYS A 9 27.89 12.18 33.80
CA CYS A 9 26.87 11.21 34.19
C CYS A 9 27.15 9.90 33.46
N ALA A 10 27.68 8.94 34.21
CA ALA A 10 27.72 7.54 33.85
C ALA A 10 26.46 6.87 34.43
N PHE A 11 25.70 6.14 33.61
CA PHE A 11 24.78 5.12 34.11
C PHE A 11 24.77 3.90 33.20
N ALA A 12 25.41 2.85 33.74
CA ALA A 12 25.02 1.45 33.79
C ALA A 12 24.41 0.79 32.53
N ALA A 13 25.22 -0.12 31.98
CA ALA A 13 24.75 -1.28 31.23
C ALA A 13 23.89 -2.19 32.11
N GLY A 14 22.72 -2.58 31.60
CA GLY A 14 21.87 -3.63 32.16
C GLY A 14 21.46 -4.59 31.04
N ALA A 15 22.16 -5.71 30.96
CA ALA A 15 21.78 -6.84 30.13
C ALA A 15 20.64 -7.61 30.81
N LEU A 16 19.53 -7.82 30.11
CA LEU A 16 18.53 -8.83 30.44
C LEU A 16 18.44 -9.79 29.26
N ALA A 17 19.02 -10.97 29.46
CA ALA A 17 18.80 -12.17 28.67
C ALA A 17 17.79 -13.08 29.39
N LEU A 18 17.29 -14.08 28.64
CA LEU A 18 16.28 -15.11 28.97
C LEU A 18 14.81 -14.61 28.81
N ALA A 19 13.90 -15.33 28.16
CA ALA A 19 13.80 -16.77 28.00
C ALA A 19 13.26 -17.21 26.63
N ALA A 20 13.80 -18.33 26.15
CA ALA A 20 13.18 -19.18 25.16
C ALA A 20 12.05 -19.99 25.81
N CYS A 21 10.92 -20.13 25.12
CA CYS A 21 10.06 -21.30 25.23
C CYS A 21 9.73 -21.76 23.81
N ALA A 22 10.25 -22.96 23.53
CA ALA A 22 9.83 -23.85 22.47
C ALA A 22 8.47 -24.50 22.81
N ASN A 23 8.05 -25.44 21.96
CA ASN A 23 6.89 -26.33 22.03
C ASN A 23 5.55 -25.77 21.51
N GLN A 24 4.73 -26.52 20.78
CA GLN A 24 4.85 -27.86 20.19
C GLN A 24 3.64 -28.03 19.24
N ASN A 25 3.87 -28.71 18.13
CA ASN A 25 3.01 -29.70 17.47
C ASN A 25 1.48 -29.68 17.70
N GLY A 26 0.76 -29.62 16.58
CA GLY A 26 -0.64 -30.04 16.48
C GLY A 26 -1.05 -30.33 15.04
N VAL A 27 -0.52 -31.43 14.48
CA VAL A 27 -1.13 -32.19 13.36
C VAL A 27 -2.36 -32.90 13.96
N VAL A 28 -3.56 -33.02 13.36
CA VAL A 28 -4.10 -33.90 12.28
C VAL A 28 -5.64 -33.64 12.25
N PRO A 29 -6.51 -34.27 11.41
CA PRO A 29 -6.36 -34.90 10.10
C PRO A 29 -7.42 -34.44 9.05
N MET A 30 -7.25 -34.97 7.84
CA MET A 30 -8.18 -35.01 6.71
C MET A 30 -9.56 -35.60 7.04
N SER A 31 -10.59 -35.20 6.27
CA SER A 31 -11.69 -36.10 5.92
C SER A 31 -12.07 -35.93 4.45
N GLN A 32 -12.31 -37.07 3.81
CA GLN A 32 -12.54 -37.27 2.38
C GLN A 32 -14.04 -37.24 2.05
N SER A 33 -14.38 -36.72 0.86
CA SER A 33 -15.38 -37.14 -0.17
C SER A 33 -16.44 -38.21 0.15
N PRO A 34 -17.65 -38.25 -0.49
CA PRO A 34 -17.75 -38.29 -1.97
C PRO A 34 -19.05 -37.81 -2.68
N ALA A 35 -18.94 -37.86 -4.03
CA ALA A 35 -19.95 -38.24 -5.04
C ALA A 35 -20.81 -37.16 -5.77
N ALA A 36 -20.70 -37.22 -7.10
CA ALA A 36 -21.53 -36.59 -8.15
C ALA A 36 -22.84 -37.43 -8.41
N PRO A 37 -23.77 -37.07 -9.33
CA PRO A 37 -23.53 -37.15 -10.79
C PRO A 37 -24.28 -36.13 -11.72
N MET A 38 -23.71 -36.01 -12.93
CA MET A 38 -24.29 -35.83 -14.29
C MET A 38 -25.52 -34.95 -14.57
N THR A 39 -25.38 -34.04 -15.54
CA THR A 39 -26.22 -34.06 -16.77
C THR A 39 -25.50 -33.41 -17.97
N THR A 40 -25.60 -34.08 -19.11
CA THR A 40 -25.12 -33.77 -20.47
C THR A 40 -26.22 -33.07 -21.28
N GLN A 41 -25.89 -32.10 -22.15
CA GLN A 41 -26.33 -32.09 -23.58
C GLN A 41 -25.82 -30.89 -24.41
N ASN A 42 -25.08 -31.25 -25.46
CA ASN A 42 -25.13 -30.83 -26.88
C ASN A 42 -25.30 -29.35 -27.31
N GLY A 43 -24.37 -28.94 -28.20
CA GLY A 43 -24.60 -27.92 -29.24
C GLY A 43 -23.31 -27.46 -29.92
N ALA A 44 -23.07 -27.91 -31.15
CA ALA A 44 -22.04 -27.45 -32.11
C ALA A 44 -22.69 -27.41 -33.52
N PRO A 45 -22.07 -26.94 -34.62
CA PRO A 45 -20.96 -25.98 -34.85
C PRO A 45 -21.32 -24.92 -35.95
N GLN A 46 -20.30 -24.26 -36.55
CA GLN A 46 -20.24 -23.37 -37.75
C GLN A 46 -20.07 -21.86 -37.44
N SER A 47 -19.26 -21.06 -38.12
CA SER A 47 -18.43 -21.22 -39.33
C SER A 47 -17.37 -20.08 -39.40
N GLU A 48 -16.18 -20.46 -39.88
CA GLU A 48 -15.18 -19.82 -40.76
C GLU A 48 -14.82 -18.30 -40.74
N ALA A 49 -13.51 -18.09 -40.93
CA ALA A 49 -12.71 -16.87 -41.04
C ALA A 49 -12.82 -16.22 -42.46
N PRO A 50 -12.02 -15.23 -42.95
CA PRO A 50 -10.55 -15.10 -42.80
C PRO A 50 -9.87 -13.70 -42.92
N VAL A 51 -8.52 -13.70 -42.75
CA VAL A 51 -7.42 -12.79 -43.22
C VAL A 51 -7.48 -11.27 -42.90
N SER A 52 -6.39 -10.53 -42.66
CA SER A 52 -5.07 -10.42 -43.33
C SER A 52 -4.10 -9.58 -42.45
N SER A 53 -2.87 -10.02 -42.19
CA SER A 53 -1.60 -9.61 -42.85
C SER A 53 -0.78 -8.55 -42.10
N ALA A 54 0.50 -8.87 -41.97
CA ALA A 54 1.56 -8.13 -41.31
C ALA A 54 2.14 -6.99 -42.17
N SER A 55 2.80 -6.03 -41.52
CA SER A 55 4.03 -5.41 -42.04
C SER A 55 4.76 -4.62 -40.95
N ASP A 56 6.05 -4.94 -40.81
CA ASP A 56 7.07 -4.27 -39.99
C ASP A 56 7.31 -2.81 -40.37
N ALA A 57 7.68 -1.97 -39.38
CA ALA A 57 8.80 -1.03 -39.49
C ALA A 57 9.09 -0.37 -38.13
N ALA A 58 10.32 -0.50 -37.68
CA ALA A 58 10.87 0.17 -36.50
C ALA A 58 11.36 1.58 -36.86
N THR A 59 11.05 2.58 -36.02
CA THR A 59 11.95 3.73 -35.82
C THR A 59 11.80 4.34 -34.42
N ALA A 60 12.95 4.39 -33.76
CA ALA A 60 13.44 5.16 -32.62
C ALA A 60 12.60 6.30 -31.99
N ASP A 61 12.56 6.23 -30.66
CA ASP A 61 12.83 7.30 -29.67
C ASP A 61 12.44 8.74 -30.02
N THR A 62 11.31 9.17 -29.48
CA THR A 62 11.26 10.43 -28.71
C THR A 62 10.20 10.26 -27.62
N ALA A 63 10.64 10.00 -26.38
CA ALA A 63 9.77 9.87 -25.21
C ALA A 63 9.09 11.21 -24.92
N ASN A 64 7.92 11.42 -25.48
CA ASN A 64 7.06 12.54 -25.17
C ASN A 64 6.21 12.18 -23.95
N ALA A 65 6.30 13.01 -22.91
CA ALA A 65 5.52 12.91 -21.68
C ALA A 65 4.04 13.20 -21.97
N ALA A 66 3.31 12.21 -22.47
CA ALA A 66 1.87 12.21 -22.61
C ALA A 66 1.39 10.78 -22.88
N ASP A 67 1.46 9.91 -21.87
CA ASP A 67 0.64 8.70 -21.89
C ASP A 67 -0.01 8.50 -20.52
N ALA A 68 -1.01 9.35 -20.28
CA ALA A 68 -2.00 9.23 -19.21
C ALA A 68 -3.29 8.58 -19.75
N SER A 69 -3.17 7.62 -20.67
CA SER A 69 -4.31 7.14 -21.47
C SER A 69 -4.84 5.80 -20.96
N ASN A 70 -5.35 5.80 -19.73
CA ASN A 70 -6.45 4.91 -19.29
C ASN A 70 -7.04 5.35 -17.94
N VAL A 71 -7.10 6.66 -17.75
CA VAL A 71 -7.83 7.26 -16.62
C VAL A 71 -9.31 7.12 -16.97
N SER A 72 -10.08 6.35 -16.19
CA SER A 72 -11.55 6.40 -16.27
C SER A 72 -11.96 7.88 -16.16
N PRO A 73 -12.90 8.37 -17.00
CA PRO A 73 -13.19 9.80 -17.12
C PRO A 73 -13.57 10.50 -15.80
N ASP A 74 -13.89 9.73 -14.75
CA ASP A 74 -14.29 10.22 -13.42
C ASP A 74 -13.17 10.24 -12.37
N VAL A 75 -11.92 9.92 -12.71
CA VAL A 75 -10.83 9.90 -11.72
C VAL A 75 -10.26 11.30 -11.54
N THR A 76 -10.50 11.87 -10.36
CA THR A 76 -9.78 13.09 -9.93
C THR A 76 -8.31 12.74 -9.71
N THR A 77 -7.43 13.17 -10.61
CA THR A 77 -5.97 12.99 -10.46
C THR A 77 -5.38 14.16 -9.68
N CYS A 78 -4.65 13.88 -8.60
CA CYS A 78 -3.86 14.90 -7.87
C CYS A 78 -2.43 15.01 -8.42
N ALA A 79 -2.19 14.54 -9.64
CA ALA A 79 -0.86 14.36 -10.22
C ALA A 79 -0.11 15.67 -10.51
N THR A 80 -0.77 16.83 -10.40
CA THR A 80 -0.21 18.12 -10.85
C THR A 80 -0.19 19.24 -9.82
N SER A 81 -0.69 19.04 -8.60
CA SER A 81 -0.79 20.12 -7.60
C SER A 81 -0.69 19.58 -6.17
N PRO A 82 -0.11 20.34 -5.19
CA PRO A 82 0.41 19.82 -3.92
C PRO A 82 -0.57 18.91 -3.18
N PRO A 83 -0.10 17.81 -2.54
CA PRO A 83 1.14 17.75 -1.75
C PRO A 83 2.14 16.62 -2.12
N GLN A 84 2.36 16.31 -3.40
CA GLN A 84 3.30 15.25 -3.78
C GLN A 84 4.76 15.75 -3.74
N TYR A 85 5.44 15.60 -2.60
CA TYR A 85 6.72 16.28 -2.32
C TYR A 85 7.99 15.53 -2.71
N TRP A 86 7.93 14.21 -2.99
CA TRP A 86 9.11 13.42 -3.40
C TRP A 86 8.95 12.65 -4.71
N TRP A 87 7.75 12.15 -4.99
CA TRP A 87 7.41 11.42 -6.22
C TRP A 87 5.97 11.74 -6.61
N ILE A 88 5.68 11.67 -7.90
CA ILE A 88 4.36 11.98 -8.45
C ILE A 88 3.69 10.67 -8.86
N PHE A 89 2.54 10.39 -8.26
CA PHE A 89 1.69 9.24 -8.48
C PHE A 89 0.53 9.66 -9.41
N SER A 90 0.32 8.89 -10.47
CA SER A 90 -0.61 9.22 -11.56
C SER A 90 -2.02 8.64 -11.38
N GLY A 91 -2.31 7.98 -10.26
CA GLY A 91 -3.59 7.31 -10.02
C GLY A 91 -4.67 8.16 -9.36
N ALA A 92 -5.64 7.46 -8.77
CA ALA A 92 -6.78 8.05 -8.10
C ALA A 92 -6.37 8.82 -6.85
N CYS A 93 -7.05 9.94 -6.62
CA CYS A 93 -6.82 10.78 -5.45
C CYS A 93 -8.10 11.05 -4.67
N ASN A 94 -7.95 11.21 -3.36
CA ASN A 94 -8.99 11.75 -2.51
C ASN A 94 -8.39 12.51 -1.32
N THR A 95 -9.08 13.52 -0.81
CA THR A 95 -8.77 14.16 0.46
C THR A 95 -9.90 13.89 1.46
N PHE A 96 -9.54 13.37 2.62
CA PHE A 96 -10.49 13.10 3.70
C PHE A 96 -10.06 13.77 5.01
N THR A 97 -11.02 13.92 5.92
CA THR A 97 -10.78 14.49 7.25
C THR A 97 -10.53 13.37 8.26
N LEU A 98 -9.38 13.40 8.92
CA LEU A 98 -9.01 12.52 10.01
C LEU A 98 -9.30 13.20 11.36
N LYS A 99 -10.10 12.55 12.20
CA LYS A 99 -10.43 12.99 13.57
C LYS A 99 -9.67 12.13 14.60
N PRO A 100 -9.63 12.51 15.89
CA PRO A 100 -9.00 11.70 16.95
C PRO A 100 -9.57 10.27 17.03
N THR A 101 -10.85 10.10 16.71
CA THR A 101 -11.52 8.79 16.67
C THR A 101 -11.22 7.97 15.41
N GLY A 102 -10.53 8.56 14.43
CA GLY A 102 -10.25 7.96 13.14
C GLY A 102 -10.92 8.66 11.96
N GLY A 103 -10.86 8.03 10.81
CA GLY A 103 -11.40 8.53 9.55
C GLY A 103 -11.42 7.43 8.49
N SER A 104 -12.33 7.55 7.53
CA SER A 104 -12.44 6.61 6.40
C SER A 104 -12.23 7.35 5.08
N PHE A 105 -11.79 6.62 4.08
CA PHE A 105 -11.55 7.14 2.74
C PHE A 105 -11.95 6.12 1.66
N THR A 106 -12.11 6.62 0.45
CA THR A 106 -12.33 5.83 -0.76
C THR A 106 -11.60 6.51 -1.91
N LEU A 107 -10.78 5.76 -2.62
CA LEU A 107 -10.20 6.16 -3.89
C LEU A 107 -11.05 5.56 -5.01
N GLY A 108 -11.27 6.33 -6.07
CA GLY A 108 -11.94 5.87 -7.28
C GLY A 108 -11.17 4.71 -7.92
N ALA A 109 -11.81 4.01 -8.85
CA ALA A 109 -11.12 2.93 -9.57
C ALA A 109 -10.08 3.51 -10.53
N TYR A 110 -8.83 3.09 -10.41
CA TYR A 110 -7.74 3.42 -11.32
C TYR A 110 -7.13 2.11 -11.84
N GLN A 111 -7.04 1.97 -13.17
CA GLN A 111 -6.58 0.73 -13.83
C GLN A 111 -7.19 -0.56 -13.23
N ASN A 112 -8.51 -0.60 -13.07
CA ASN A 112 -9.28 -1.75 -12.54
C ASN A 112 -9.19 -1.97 -11.02
N ILE A 113 -8.34 -1.22 -10.32
CA ILE A 113 -8.15 -1.31 -8.87
C ILE A 113 -8.91 -0.20 -8.17
N SER A 114 -9.66 -0.55 -7.12
CA SER A 114 -10.30 0.42 -6.21
C SER A 114 -9.85 0.17 -4.77
N ILE A 115 -9.76 1.25 -3.99
CA ILE A 115 -9.25 1.19 -2.61
C ILE A 115 -10.23 1.90 -1.69
N LYS A 116 -10.69 1.19 -0.66
CA LYS A 116 -11.39 1.76 0.49
C LYS A 116 -10.56 1.52 1.73
N GLY A 117 -10.67 2.38 2.72
CA GLY A 117 -9.96 2.14 3.96
C GLY A 117 -10.32 3.07 5.08
N SER A 118 -9.65 2.85 6.21
CA SER A 118 -9.83 3.65 7.41
C SER A 118 -8.56 3.68 8.25
N ILE A 119 -8.34 4.81 8.90
CA ILE A 119 -7.37 4.99 9.96
C ILE A 119 -8.13 5.01 11.28
N GLY A 120 -7.66 4.23 12.25
CA GLY A 120 -8.27 4.12 13.58
C GLY A 120 -7.98 5.33 14.47
N LYS A 121 -8.18 5.12 15.78
CA LYS A 121 -7.92 6.14 16.80
C LYS A 121 -6.47 6.64 16.73
N ASN A 122 -6.29 7.94 16.93
CA ASN A 122 -5.00 8.61 16.78
C ASN A 122 -4.91 9.85 17.68
N ASN A 123 -3.74 10.47 17.73
CA ASN A 123 -3.45 11.61 18.62
C ASN A 123 -3.73 13.00 18.01
N VAL A 124 -4.37 13.12 16.83
CA VAL A 124 -4.61 14.42 16.20
C VAL A 124 -5.44 15.31 17.13
N LYS A 125 -5.09 16.60 17.26
CA LYS A 125 -5.91 17.58 17.96
C LYS A 125 -6.93 18.17 17.01
N GLY A 126 -8.22 17.96 17.28
CA GLY A 126 -9.33 18.46 16.46
C GLY A 126 -9.55 17.63 15.19
N SER A 127 -8.94 18.05 14.07
CA SER A 127 -8.94 17.28 12.82
C SER A 127 -7.76 17.65 11.92
N ALA A 128 -7.40 16.74 11.01
CA ALA A 128 -6.42 16.99 9.96
C ALA A 128 -6.96 16.54 8.61
N LYS A 129 -6.63 17.26 7.53
CA LYS A 129 -6.89 16.80 6.17
C LYS A 129 -5.76 15.88 5.72
N ILE A 130 -6.11 14.70 5.22
CA ILE A 130 -5.18 13.73 4.65
C ILE A 130 -5.50 13.59 3.17
N THR A 131 -4.50 13.81 2.33
CA THR A 131 -4.59 13.57 0.88
C THR A 131 -3.95 12.22 0.57
N LEU A 132 -4.71 11.35 -0.10
CA LEU A 132 -4.27 10.04 -0.57
C LEU A 132 -4.20 10.05 -2.09
N VAL A 133 -3.15 9.45 -2.64
CA VAL A 133 -2.98 9.23 -4.08
C VAL A 133 -2.44 7.82 -4.29
N ASP A 134 -2.98 7.07 -5.27
CA ASP A 134 -2.46 5.75 -5.63
C ASP A 134 -1.73 5.72 -6.98
N ALA A 135 -1.09 4.60 -7.25
CA ALA A 135 -0.43 4.20 -8.48
C ALA A 135 -0.49 2.67 -8.55
N VAL A 136 -0.89 2.09 -9.68
CA VAL A 136 -1.10 0.63 -9.76
C VAL A 136 0.19 -0.10 -10.15
N ASN A 137 1.09 0.57 -10.85
CA ASN A 137 2.41 0.02 -11.13
C ASN A 137 3.51 1.10 -11.04
N LYS A 138 4.78 0.67 -11.14
CA LYS A 138 5.93 1.59 -11.03
C LYS A 138 6.00 2.63 -12.16
N GLY A 139 5.41 2.36 -13.32
CA GLY A 139 5.36 3.26 -14.46
C GLY A 139 4.46 4.48 -14.20
N ASP A 140 3.49 4.34 -13.31
CA ASP A 140 2.62 5.44 -12.87
C ASP A 140 3.30 6.40 -11.88
N ILE A 141 4.56 6.15 -11.51
CA ILE A 141 5.32 6.93 -10.53
C ILE A 141 6.45 7.69 -11.23
N ALA A 142 6.27 9.00 -11.37
CA ALA A 142 7.29 9.89 -11.92
C ALA A 142 8.27 10.38 -10.84
N SER A 143 9.53 10.56 -11.25
CA SER A 143 10.55 11.17 -10.41
C SER A 143 10.24 12.63 -10.14
N TYR A 144 10.53 13.12 -8.93
CA TYR A 144 10.43 14.53 -8.60
C TYR A 144 11.71 15.00 -7.92
N LYS A 145 12.18 16.20 -8.29
CA LYS A 145 13.49 16.76 -7.87
C LYS A 145 14.67 15.79 -8.04
N GLY A 146 14.65 14.97 -9.10
CA GLY A 146 15.70 14.00 -9.41
C GLY A 146 15.72 12.76 -8.51
N ALA A 147 14.81 12.63 -7.54
CA ALA A 147 14.73 11.46 -6.68
C ALA A 147 14.04 10.29 -7.41
N LYS A 148 14.70 9.13 -7.47
CA LYS A 148 14.09 7.88 -7.98
C LYS A 148 13.26 7.22 -6.89
N PHE A 149 12.08 6.71 -7.26
CA PHE A 149 11.21 6.00 -6.30
C PHE A 149 11.84 4.66 -5.90
N PRO A 150 12.05 4.39 -4.60
CA PRO A 150 12.57 3.11 -4.14
C PRO A 150 11.45 2.07 -4.26
N ALA A 151 11.40 1.33 -5.36
CA ALA A 151 10.38 0.30 -5.58
C ALA A 151 10.41 -0.77 -4.47
N TYR A 152 9.23 -1.23 -4.05
CA TYR A 152 9.12 -2.30 -3.07
C TYR A 152 9.50 -3.63 -3.72
N LYS A 153 10.50 -4.30 -3.15
CA LYS A 153 10.99 -5.60 -3.63
C LYS A 153 10.58 -6.68 -2.64
N ALA A 154 9.49 -7.37 -2.93
CA ALA A 154 8.99 -8.51 -2.16
C ALA A 154 8.62 -9.66 -3.11
N ARG A 155 8.20 -10.78 -2.53
CA ARG A 155 7.64 -11.89 -3.31
C ARG A 155 6.37 -11.44 -4.03
N GLY A 156 6.22 -11.84 -5.30
CA GLY A 156 5.06 -11.53 -6.12
C GLY A 156 5.16 -10.21 -6.87
N THR A 157 3.99 -9.69 -7.22
CA THR A 157 3.84 -8.44 -7.98
C THR A 157 3.27 -7.36 -7.08
N THR A 158 3.94 -6.21 -7.01
CA THR A 158 3.36 -5.02 -6.37
C THR A 158 2.24 -4.48 -7.26
N VAL A 159 1.01 -4.52 -6.74
CA VAL A 159 -0.22 -4.16 -7.46
C VAL A 159 -0.71 -2.75 -7.13
N VAL A 160 -0.25 -2.18 -6.01
CA VAL A 160 -0.58 -0.81 -5.61
C VAL A 160 0.63 -0.21 -4.91
N TYR A 161 0.94 1.02 -5.26
CA TYR A 161 1.63 1.98 -4.43
C TYR A 161 0.65 3.09 -4.05
N ALA A 162 0.73 3.60 -2.82
CA ALA A 162 -0.04 4.76 -2.40
C ALA A 162 0.80 5.73 -1.58
N ALA A 163 0.46 7.01 -1.65
CA ALA A 163 1.05 8.08 -0.85
C ALA A 163 -0.04 8.70 0.03
N ALA A 164 0.25 8.90 1.30
CA ALA A 164 -0.56 9.64 2.25
C ALA A 164 0.17 10.89 2.70
N ASN A 165 -0.49 12.03 2.54
CA ASN A 165 0.02 13.35 2.86
C ASN A 165 -0.85 14.00 3.92
N ASN A 166 -0.27 14.24 5.08
CA ASN A 166 -0.88 15.02 6.14
C ASN A 166 -0.76 16.50 5.82
N GLN A 167 -1.88 17.21 5.72
CA GLN A 167 -1.90 18.64 5.44
C GLN A 167 -1.76 19.51 6.70
N SER A 168 -1.65 18.91 7.87
CA SER A 168 -1.46 19.61 9.15
C SER A 168 0.02 19.68 9.55
N THR A 169 0.33 20.53 10.52
CA THR A 169 1.68 20.66 11.11
C THR A 169 1.96 19.62 12.21
N GLN A 170 0.97 18.79 12.56
CA GLN A 170 1.06 17.82 13.65
C GLN A 170 1.57 16.48 13.13
N THR A 171 2.46 15.79 13.84
CA THR A 171 2.71 14.37 13.59
C THR A 171 1.54 13.55 14.14
N ILE A 172 0.88 12.76 13.27
CA ILE A 172 -0.26 11.94 13.66
C ILE A 172 0.20 10.52 13.90
N LYS A 173 0.08 10.08 15.15
CA LYS A 173 0.44 8.75 15.62
C LYS A 173 -0.82 7.95 15.90
N PRO A 174 -0.95 6.73 15.36
CA PRO A 174 -2.01 5.81 15.74
C PRO A 174 -1.93 5.48 17.24
N ILE A 175 -3.08 5.31 17.86
CA ILE A 175 -3.20 4.82 19.24
C ILE A 175 -3.64 3.37 19.13
N VAL A 176 -2.77 2.45 19.57
CA VAL A 176 -3.08 1.02 19.55
C VAL A 176 -4.19 0.73 20.57
N GLN A 177 -5.23 0.05 20.14
CA GLN A 177 -6.34 -0.40 20.98
C GLN A 177 -6.58 -1.88 20.72
N GLN A 178 -6.72 -2.67 21.79
CA GLN A 178 -6.96 -4.10 21.68
C GLN A 178 -8.23 -4.37 20.85
N GLY A 179 -8.15 -5.28 19.88
CA GLY A 179 -9.28 -5.67 19.04
C GLY A 179 -9.69 -4.64 17.97
N HIS A 180 -9.04 -3.48 17.88
CA HIS A 180 -9.35 -2.46 16.89
C HIS A 180 -8.21 -2.28 15.89
N THR A 181 -8.55 -2.16 14.62
CA THR A 181 -7.58 -1.89 13.56
C THR A 181 -7.10 -0.44 13.64
N ILE A 182 -5.79 -0.24 13.59
CA ILE A 182 -5.20 1.10 13.42
C ILE A 182 -5.22 1.54 11.95
N LEU A 183 -5.21 0.59 11.02
CA LEU A 183 -5.27 0.82 9.60
C LEU A 183 -5.99 -0.36 8.95
N LYS A 184 -6.91 -0.04 8.03
CA LYS A 184 -7.62 -1.03 7.23
C LYS A 184 -7.63 -0.59 5.79
N TYR A 185 -7.28 -1.48 4.88
CA TYR A 185 -7.53 -1.34 3.45
C TYR A 185 -8.42 -2.47 2.96
N VAL A 186 -9.31 -2.15 2.04
CA VAL A 186 -10.08 -3.09 1.23
C VAL A 186 -9.78 -2.73 -0.20
N ILE A 187 -9.04 -3.61 -0.88
CA ILE A 187 -8.54 -3.38 -2.23
C ILE A 187 -9.24 -4.39 -3.12
N THR A 188 -9.84 -3.91 -4.21
CA THR A 188 -10.53 -4.76 -5.17
C THR A 188 -9.93 -4.54 -6.55
N ASP A 189 -9.52 -5.61 -7.21
CA ASP A 189 -9.09 -5.61 -8.60
C ASP A 189 -10.16 -6.32 -9.44
N SER A 190 -10.87 -5.57 -10.27
CA SER A 190 -11.93 -6.14 -11.12
C SER A 190 -11.41 -7.15 -12.15
N LYS A 191 -10.10 -7.18 -12.46
CA LYS A 191 -9.46 -8.20 -13.29
C LYS A 191 -8.86 -9.36 -12.51
N GLY A 192 -8.91 -9.30 -11.18
CA GLY A 192 -8.34 -10.30 -10.27
C GLY A 192 -6.85 -10.06 -9.99
N PHE A 193 -6.41 -10.45 -8.80
CA PHE A 193 -5.03 -10.29 -8.38
C PHE A 193 -4.11 -11.38 -8.98
N PRO A 194 -2.80 -11.08 -9.17
CA PRO A 194 -1.82 -12.04 -9.68
C PRO A 194 -1.50 -13.19 -8.72
N GLY A 195 -2.09 -13.20 -7.53
CA GLY A 195 -1.86 -14.17 -6.47
C GLY A 195 -3.06 -14.28 -5.54
N LYS A 196 -3.08 -15.32 -4.70
CA LYS A 196 -4.16 -15.56 -3.73
C LYS A 196 -3.85 -14.99 -2.35
N THR A 197 -2.62 -14.52 -2.16
CA THR A 197 -2.17 -13.93 -0.91
C THR A 197 -1.55 -12.57 -1.20
N CYS A 198 -1.79 -11.58 -0.36
CA CYS A 198 -1.11 -10.30 -0.44
C CYS A 198 -0.38 -9.96 0.86
N GLY A 199 0.70 -9.20 0.72
CA GLY A 199 1.38 -8.48 1.78
C GLY A 199 1.17 -6.98 1.61
N ALA A 200 1.58 -6.25 2.65
CA ALA A 200 1.63 -4.80 2.63
C ALA A 200 2.92 -4.32 3.29
N ALA A 201 3.40 -3.15 2.87
CA ALA A 201 4.54 -2.50 3.47
C ALA A 201 4.32 -0.99 3.51
N LEU A 202 5.00 -0.33 4.46
CA LEU A 202 5.16 1.12 4.48
C LEU A 202 6.57 1.48 4.05
N LEU A 203 6.72 2.64 3.42
CA LEU A 203 8.01 3.26 3.19
C LEU A 203 8.04 4.60 3.93
N GLY A 204 8.94 4.68 4.90
CA GLY A 204 9.19 5.86 5.72
C GLY A 204 10.66 6.22 5.73
N GLU A 205 10.95 7.46 6.13
CA GLU A 205 12.32 7.92 6.31
C GLU A 205 12.87 7.47 7.67
N LYS A 206 14.02 6.79 7.65
CA LYS A 206 14.75 6.35 8.83
C LYS A 206 16.22 6.70 8.66
N ASN A 207 16.75 7.53 9.57
CA ASN A 207 18.14 8.02 9.52
C ASN A 207 18.50 8.66 8.16
N GLY A 208 17.62 9.49 7.60
CA GLY A 208 17.84 10.16 6.32
C GLY A 208 17.69 9.26 5.08
N LYS A 209 17.24 8.01 5.23
CA LYS A 209 17.05 7.06 4.14
C LYS A 209 15.64 6.49 4.14
N PHE A 210 15.03 6.40 2.96
CA PHE A 210 13.75 5.73 2.80
C PHE A 210 13.91 4.22 2.91
N GLN A 211 13.18 3.58 3.83
CA GLN A 211 13.23 2.14 4.06
C GLN A 211 11.82 1.53 4.07
N TRP A 212 11.65 0.44 3.31
CA TRP A 212 10.43 -0.36 3.36
C TRP A 212 10.39 -1.20 4.64
N THR A 213 9.26 -1.17 5.34
CA THR A 213 8.94 -2.01 6.50
C THR A 213 7.65 -2.76 6.22
N ALA A 214 7.71 -4.09 6.18
CA ALA A 214 6.54 -4.93 5.96
C ALA A 214 5.57 -4.85 7.14
N PHE A 215 4.28 -4.91 6.85
CA PHE A 215 3.25 -5.11 7.87
C PHE A 215 3.29 -6.56 8.36
N PRO A 216 2.94 -6.81 9.63
CA PRO A 216 2.86 -8.17 10.14
C PRO A 216 1.71 -8.93 9.46
N GLY A 217 2.02 -10.11 8.94
CA GLY A 217 1.04 -11.07 8.42
C GLY A 217 0.92 -11.12 6.90
N SER A 218 -0.01 -11.97 6.45
CA SER A 218 -0.37 -12.16 5.04
C SER A 218 -1.89 -12.20 4.93
N TYR A 219 -2.41 -11.66 3.83
CA TYR A 219 -3.84 -11.39 3.68
C TYR A 219 -4.38 -12.18 2.48
N ASN A 220 -5.30 -13.10 2.75
CA ASN A 220 -5.90 -13.92 1.69
C ASN A 220 -6.83 -13.08 0.81
N VAL A 221 -6.70 -13.26 -0.49
CA VAL A 221 -7.63 -12.75 -1.49
C VAL A 221 -8.90 -13.60 -1.44
N LYS A 222 -10.06 -12.94 -1.37
CA LYS A 222 -11.40 -13.55 -1.44
C LYS A 222 -12.10 -13.02 -2.68
N GLY A 223 -12.26 -13.88 -3.69
CA GLY A 223 -12.72 -13.44 -5.01
C GLY A 223 -11.73 -12.44 -5.60
N ASN A 224 -12.20 -11.22 -5.85
CA ASN A 224 -11.42 -10.13 -6.42
C ASN A 224 -10.98 -9.09 -5.38
N THR A 225 -11.11 -9.41 -4.09
CA THR A 225 -10.90 -8.46 -3.00
C THR A 225 -9.91 -9.00 -1.98
N VAL A 226 -9.00 -8.13 -1.51
CA VAL A 226 -8.17 -8.39 -0.33
C VAL A 226 -8.48 -7.36 0.75
N THR A 227 -8.59 -7.82 2.00
CA THR A 227 -8.74 -6.95 3.17
C THR A 227 -7.49 -7.04 4.02
N ILE A 228 -6.84 -5.89 4.18
CA ILE A 228 -5.59 -5.73 4.93
C ILE A 228 -5.94 -5.02 6.22
N SER A 229 -5.90 -5.74 7.33
CA SER A 229 -6.18 -5.20 8.66
C SER A 229 -4.92 -5.21 9.50
N VAL A 230 -4.52 -4.02 9.97
CA VAL A 230 -3.35 -3.83 10.80
C VAL A 230 -3.82 -3.44 12.20
N TYR A 231 -3.38 -4.21 13.20
CA TYR A 231 -3.78 -4.02 14.60
C TYR A 231 -2.64 -3.44 15.45
N THR A 232 -1.40 -3.55 14.99
CA THR A 232 -0.21 -3.03 15.67
C THR A 232 0.52 -2.07 14.75
N ALA A 233 1.02 -0.96 15.29
CA ALA A 233 1.73 0.03 14.48
C ALA A 233 3.08 -0.56 14.05
N PRO A 234 3.32 -0.78 12.74
CA PRO A 234 4.65 -1.12 12.29
C PRO A 234 5.62 0.01 12.64
N GLN A 235 6.90 -0.32 12.82
CA GLN A 235 7.89 0.70 13.14
C GLN A 235 7.89 1.80 12.07
N GLY A 236 7.78 3.06 12.50
CA GLY A 236 7.72 4.20 11.58
C GLY A 236 6.32 4.48 11.00
N PHE A 237 5.27 3.78 11.46
CA PHE A 237 3.90 4.11 11.10
C PHE A 237 3.38 5.30 11.90
N GLU A 238 3.77 6.49 11.45
CA GLU A 238 3.20 7.78 11.82
C GLU A 238 3.00 8.60 10.55
N LEU A 239 1.94 9.40 10.48
CA LEU A 239 1.79 10.37 9.40
C LEU A 239 2.59 11.61 9.81
N PRO A 240 3.74 11.87 9.18
CA PRO A 240 4.56 13.02 9.53
C PRO A 240 3.82 14.33 9.19
N PRO A 241 4.30 15.49 9.67
CA PRO A 241 3.73 16.79 9.33
C PRO A 241 3.76 17.06 7.82
N LYS A 242 3.00 18.07 7.40
CA LYS A 242 2.98 18.57 6.02
C LYS A 242 4.40 18.78 5.48
N GLY A 243 4.63 18.29 4.27
CA GLY A 243 5.94 18.31 3.61
C GLY A 243 6.56 16.94 3.46
N THR A 244 6.19 15.98 4.32
CA THR A 244 6.66 14.61 4.24
C THR A 244 5.49 13.65 3.97
N PRO A 245 5.48 12.93 2.84
CA PRO A 245 4.56 11.83 2.58
C PRO A 245 4.94 10.56 3.34
N LEU A 246 3.94 9.77 3.71
CA LEU A 246 4.09 8.37 4.05
C LEU A 246 3.65 7.51 2.86
N TYR A 247 4.41 6.48 2.52
CA TYR A 247 4.11 5.64 1.35
C TYR A 247 3.72 4.22 1.76
N PHE A 248 2.92 3.57 0.92
CA PHE A 248 2.45 2.21 1.09
C PHE A 248 2.67 1.42 -0.20
N ALA A 249 2.91 0.13 -0.07
CA ALA A 249 2.93 -0.81 -1.17
C ALA A 249 2.14 -2.06 -0.81
N ILE A 250 1.41 -2.61 -1.79
CA ILE A 250 0.66 -3.85 -1.68
C ILE A 250 1.18 -4.82 -2.73
N ASN A 251 1.64 -5.98 -2.30
CA ASN A 251 2.17 -7.02 -3.19
C ASN A 251 1.33 -8.28 -3.09
N CYS A 252 1.03 -8.95 -4.20
CA CYS A 252 0.25 -10.19 -4.22
C CYS A 252 1.02 -11.32 -4.92
N TYR A 253 0.91 -12.55 -4.39
CA TYR A 253 1.63 -13.77 -4.78
C TYR A 253 0.86 -15.07 -4.50
#